data_AF-A0A2E2I613-F1
#
_entry.id   AF-A0A2E2I613-F1
#
_cell.length_a   1.000
_cell.length_b   1.000
_cell.length_c   1.000
_cell.angle_alpha   90.00
_cell.angle_beta   90.00
_cell.angle_gamma   90.00
#
_symmetry.space_group_name_H-M   'P 1'
#
loop_
_entity.id
_entity.type
_entity.pdbx_description
1 polymer ?
#
loop_
_entity_poly.entity_id
_entity_poly.type
_entity_poly.pdbx_seq_one_letter_code
_entity_poly.pdbx_strand_id
1 'polypeptide(L)'
;SSDSLIIVEGRNDVRNLLNFGVKNAISCDGAGNIKQELIDLANGKGNVILAIDGDRGGEMLFRQLNEMLKIHFVAQAPVGQEWELLPQKTATKCLSQKIEVSKFAAKLPADEPAEQNKDAWMEGMEDVEIESAPAEVQEYFDHLEELKANNAIFINADGTMTDAVGPSKIASAAKDTEGALAIVINGAVNDRILDIASEAAIEIVVGTKEGKGFSTRDDVKAWLTEKHA
;
A
#
# COMPACT_ATOMS: atom_id res chain seq x y z
N SER A 1 12.73 16.64 32.28
CA SER A 1 12.25 15.88 31.10
C SER A 1 11.35 14.77 31.60
N SER A 2 10.19 14.57 30.99
CA SER A 2 9.32 13.43 31.30
C SER A 2 9.96 12.13 30.81
N ASP A 3 9.77 11.04 31.55
CA ASP A 3 10.24 9.69 31.16
C ASP A 3 9.31 9.03 30.12
N SER A 4 8.10 9.59 29.97
CA SER A 4 7.12 9.16 28.96
C SER A 4 7.13 10.06 27.73
N LEU A 5 7.09 9.44 26.55
CA LEU A 5 7.00 10.09 25.24
C LEU A 5 5.80 9.51 24.47
N ILE A 6 5.00 10.38 23.85
CA ILE A 6 3.96 10.01 22.89
C ILE A 6 4.46 10.42 21.50
N ILE A 7 4.46 9.47 20.57
CA ILE A 7 4.79 9.71 19.17
C ILE A 7 3.49 9.66 18.39
N VAL A 8 3.21 10.66 17.55
CA VAL A 8 2.03 10.76 16.67
C VAL A 8 2.47 10.90 15.22
N GLU A 9 1.56 10.70 14.27
CA GLU A 9 1.86 10.81 12.85
C GLU A 9 2.19 12.25 12.45
N GLY A 10 1.24 13.16 12.67
CA GLY A 10 1.25 14.51 12.12
C GLY A 10 1.39 15.62 13.16
N ARG A 11 1.72 16.81 12.67
CA ARG A 11 1.82 18.03 13.50
C ARG A 11 0.46 18.48 14.04
N ASN A 12 -0.63 18.16 13.33
CA ASN A 12 -1.99 18.47 13.77
C ASN A 12 -2.40 17.65 14.99
N ASP A 13 -1.98 16.38 15.06
CA ASP A 13 -2.19 15.51 16.23
C ASP A 13 -1.50 16.08 17.46
N VAL A 14 -0.25 16.53 17.31
CA VAL A 14 0.50 17.20 18.38
C VAL A 14 -0.26 18.43 18.85
N ARG A 15 -0.78 19.25 17.94
CA ARG A 15 -1.58 20.43 18.29
C ARG A 15 -2.83 20.02 19.07
N ASN A 16 -3.54 18.98 18.64
CA ASN A 16 -4.74 18.52 19.31
C ASN A 16 -4.44 17.99 20.73
N LEU A 17 -3.40 17.18 20.89
CA LEU A 17 -2.92 16.69 22.18
C LEU A 17 -2.47 17.81 23.12
N LEU A 18 -1.77 18.82 22.60
CA LEU A 18 -1.35 20.00 23.36
C LEU A 18 -2.56 20.78 23.89
N ASN A 19 -3.61 20.94 23.07
CA ASN A 19 -4.87 21.58 23.49
C ASN A 19 -5.55 20.82 24.65
N PHE A 20 -5.33 19.51 24.75
CA PHE A 20 -5.83 18.67 25.84
C PHE A 20 -4.91 18.63 27.07
N GLY A 21 -3.79 19.35 27.04
CA GLY A 21 -2.81 19.40 28.12
C GLY A 21 -1.76 18.30 28.08
N VAL A 22 -1.70 17.51 27.00
CA VAL A 22 -0.69 16.46 26.78
C VAL A 22 0.54 17.10 26.14
N LYS A 23 1.58 17.32 26.96
CA LYS A 23 2.77 18.11 26.57
C LYS A 23 3.96 17.29 26.09
N ASN A 24 3.87 15.97 26.18
CA ASN A 24 4.94 15.04 25.85
C ASN A 24 4.70 14.33 24.51
N ALA A 25 3.99 14.98 23.58
CA ALA A 25 3.73 14.47 22.24
C ALA A 25 4.73 15.05 21.22
N ILE A 26 5.22 14.21 20.32
CA ILE A 26 6.11 14.56 19.20
C ILE A 26 5.59 13.89 17.93
N SER A 27 5.60 14.60 16.81
CA SER A 27 5.22 14.05 15.51
C SER A 27 6.40 13.34 14.84
N CYS A 28 6.13 12.25 14.15
CA CYS A 28 7.10 11.57 13.28
C CYS A 28 7.16 12.17 11.87
N ASP A 29 6.28 13.13 11.56
CA ASP A 29 6.15 13.84 10.26
C ASP A 29 5.80 12.89 9.10
N GLY A 30 4.95 11.88 9.37
CA GLY A 30 4.51 10.88 8.41
C GLY A 30 5.47 9.69 8.21
N ALA A 31 5.18 8.88 7.19
CA ALA A 31 5.98 7.73 6.79
C ALA A 31 7.07 8.12 5.78
N GLY A 32 8.31 7.65 5.97
CA GLY A 32 9.35 7.68 4.92
C GLY A 32 10.71 8.25 5.30
N ASN A 33 10.81 9.12 6.31
CA ASN A 33 12.12 9.57 6.80
C ASN A 33 12.10 9.94 8.28
N ILE A 34 12.25 8.92 9.14
CA ILE A 34 12.31 9.11 10.57
C ILE A 34 13.67 9.69 10.94
N LYS A 35 13.65 10.95 11.40
CA LYS A 35 14.84 11.67 11.83
C LYS A 35 15.58 10.91 12.92
N GLN A 36 16.90 10.82 12.79
CA GLN A 36 17.75 10.14 13.78
C GLN A 36 17.56 10.72 15.19
N GLU A 37 17.30 12.02 15.32
CA GLU A 37 17.04 12.63 16.62
C GLU A 37 15.79 12.06 17.31
N LEU A 38 14.77 11.66 16.54
CA LEU A 38 13.56 11.03 17.08
C LEU A 38 13.86 9.61 17.57
N ILE A 39 14.70 8.86 16.84
CA ILE A 39 15.14 7.51 17.21
C ILE A 39 15.90 7.54 18.52
N ASP A 40 16.90 8.41 18.61
CA ASP A 40 17.73 8.56 19.81
C ASP A 40 16.89 9.01 21.01
N LEU A 41 15.94 9.93 20.77
CA LEU A 41 15.03 10.40 21.80
C LEU A 41 14.12 9.27 22.32
N ALA A 42 13.54 8.47 21.43
CA ALA A 42 12.67 7.35 21.79
C ALA A 42 13.45 6.28 22.57
N ASN A 43 14.65 5.92 22.10
CA ASN A 43 15.51 4.93 22.75
C ASN A 43 15.96 5.37 24.15
N GLY A 44 16.07 6.68 24.38
CA GLY A 44 16.39 7.25 25.69
C GLY A 44 15.21 7.40 26.66
N LYS A 45 14.02 6.86 26.37
CA LYS A 45 12.82 6.98 27.23
C LYS A 45 12.41 5.63 27.81
N GLY A 46 11.96 5.63 29.07
CA GLY A 46 11.45 4.44 29.75
C GLY A 46 10.06 4.02 29.30
N ASN A 47 9.27 4.94 28.73
CA ASN A 47 7.91 4.66 28.29
C ASN A 47 7.55 5.41 27.00
N VAL A 48 7.52 4.68 25.88
CA VAL A 48 7.21 5.22 24.55
C VAL A 48 5.87 4.68 24.09
N ILE A 49 4.95 5.59 23.78
CA ILE A 49 3.61 5.28 23.28
C ILE A 49 3.55 5.76 21.84
N LEU A 50 3.25 4.86 20.89
CA LEU A 50 2.90 5.26 19.53
C LEU A 50 1.38 5.45 19.44
N ALA A 51 0.96 6.66 19.08
CA ALA A 51 -0.42 7.00 18.82
C ALA A 51 -0.64 7.03 17.30
N ILE A 52 -1.47 6.11 16.81
CA ILE A 52 -1.74 5.93 15.38
C ILE A 52 -3.23 6.16 15.10
N ASP A 53 -3.52 6.55 13.86
CA ASP A 53 -4.89 6.68 13.38
C ASP A 53 -5.60 5.32 13.28
N GLY A 54 -6.93 5.37 13.23
CA GLY A 54 -7.80 4.20 13.22
C GLY A 54 -7.98 3.61 11.82
N ASP A 55 -7.03 3.80 10.92
CA ASP A 55 -7.09 3.35 9.54
C ASP A 55 -5.89 2.46 9.17
N ARG A 56 -5.84 2.04 7.91
CA ARG A 56 -4.75 1.21 7.39
C ARG A 56 -3.42 1.98 7.36
N GLY A 57 -3.45 3.29 7.15
CA GLY A 57 -2.26 4.15 7.14
C GLY A 57 -1.56 4.15 8.50
N GLY A 58 -2.32 4.33 9.59
CA GLY A 58 -1.82 4.24 10.96
C GLY A 58 -1.24 2.87 11.30
N GLU A 59 -1.84 1.78 10.80
CA GLU A 59 -1.30 0.42 10.97
C GLU A 59 0.00 0.19 10.18
N MET A 60 0.13 0.76 8.98
CA MET A 60 1.37 0.72 8.21
C MET A 60 2.48 1.53 8.90
N LEU A 61 2.14 2.71 9.41
CA LEU A 61 3.06 3.54 10.18
C LEU A 61 3.56 2.78 11.43
N PHE A 62 2.68 2.08 12.14
CA PHE A 62 3.09 1.24 13.27
C PHE A 62 4.14 0.21 12.87
N ARG A 63 3.93 -0.53 11.77
CA ARG A 63 4.87 -1.56 11.32
C ARG A 63 6.25 -0.97 11.02
N GLN A 64 6.29 0.12 10.26
CA GLN A 64 7.52 0.83 9.95
C GLN A 64 8.24 1.32 11.22
N LEU A 65 7.52 1.99 12.13
CA LEU A 65 8.13 2.54 13.34
C LEU A 65 8.53 1.48 14.35
N ASN A 66 7.83 0.36 14.43
CA ASN A 66 8.15 -0.74 15.33
C ASN A 66 9.50 -1.41 15.01
N GLU A 67 9.96 -1.34 13.76
CA GLU A 67 11.29 -1.83 13.36
C GLU A 67 12.43 -0.87 13.72
N MET A 68 12.14 0.43 13.85
CA MET A 68 13.17 1.47 14.02
C MET A 68 13.20 2.07 15.42
N LEU A 69 12.07 2.08 16.12
CA LEU A 69 11.88 2.73 17.41
C LEU A 69 11.55 1.72 18.49
N LYS A 70 12.09 1.96 19.69
CA LYS A 70 11.68 1.22 20.89
C LYS A 70 10.30 1.66 21.38
N ILE A 71 9.24 1.06 20.83
CA ILE A 71 7.85 1.30 21.23
C ILE A 71 7.46 0.34 22.36
N HIS A 72 6.80 0.85 23.40
CA HIS A 72 6.29 0.03 24.51
C HIS A 72 4.79 -0.20 24.35
N PHE A 73 4.05 0.84 23.99
CA PHE A 73 2.60 0.80 23.86
C PHE A 73 2.11 1.42 22.56
N VAL A 74 0.95 0.98 22.11
CA VAL A 74 0.22 1.55 20.98
C VAL A 74 -1.14 2.07 21.46
N ALA A 75 -1.46 3.30 21.11
CA ALA A 75 -2.77 3.91 21.30
C ALA A 75 -3.40 4.15 19.92
N GLN A 76 -4.26 3.24 19.48
CA GLN A 76 -4.98 3.38 18.22
C GLN A 76 -6.23 4.26 18.44
N ALA A 77 -6.48 5.19 17.51
CA ALA A 77 -7.75 5.90 17.44
C ALA A 77 -8.90 4.92 17.10
N PRO A 78 -10.17 5.27 17.36
CA PRO A 78 -11.30 4.47 16.87
C PRO A 78 -11.25 4.29 15.34
N VAL A 79 -11.76 3.16 14.85
CA VAL A 79 -11.73 2.83 13.41
C VAL A 79 -12.27 3.99 12.56
N GLY A 80 -11.49 4.40 11.56
CA GLY A 80 -11.79 5.49 10.63
C GLY A 80 -11.71 6.89 11.23
N GLN A 81 -11.08 7.07 12.39
CA GLN A 81 -10.86 8.38 13.01
C GLN A 81 -9.38 8.70 13.13
N GLU A 82 -9.09 9.99 13.01
CA GLU A 82 -7.75 10.56 13.05
C GLU A 82 -7.51 11.35 14.34
N TRP A 83 -6.30 11.31 14.87
CA TRP A 83 -5.90 11.99 16.10
C TRP A 83 -6.11 13.50 16.05
N GLU A 84 -6.01 14.12 14.88
CA GLU A 84 -6.24 15.55 14.69
C GLU A 84 -7.69 15.99 14.98
N LEU A 85 -8.66 15.08 14.82
CA LEU A 85 -10.09 15.36 15.01
C LEU A 85 -10.71 14.70 16.25
N LEU A 86 -9.94 13.93 17.03
CA LEU A 86 -10.47 13.27 18.22
C LEU A 86 -10.91 14.27 19.30
N PRO A 87 -12.10 14.10 19.90
CA PRO A 87 -12.49 14.81 21.11
C PRO A 87 -11.59 14.46 22.31
N GLN A 88 -11.37 15.40 23.24
CA GLN A 88 -10.52 15.22 24.42
C GLN A 88 -10.80 13.92 25.20
N LYS A 89 -12.08 13.60 25.41
CA LYS A 89 -12.49 12.37 26.13
C LYS A 89 -12.05 11.11 25.39
N THR A 90 -12.16 11.09 24.07
CA THR A 90 -11.75 9.96 23.22
C THR A 90 -10.24 9.82 23.20
N ALA A 91 -9.50 10.90 22.96
CA ALA A 91 -8.03 10.90 22.99
C ALA A 91 -7.48 10.42 24.36
N THR A 92 -8.06 10.91 25.47
CA THR A 92 -7.69 10.47 26.82
C THR A 92 -7.98 8.99 27.02
N LYS A 93 -9.14 8.50 26.53
CA LYS A 93 -9.51 7.09 26.60
C LYS A 93 -8.51 6.24 25.82
N CYS A 94 -8.18 6.59 24.58
CA CYS A 94 -7.18 5.89 23.76
C CYS A 94 -5.81 5.81 24.45
N LEU A 95 -5.31 6.92 25.02
CA LEU A 95 -4.04 6.92 25.76
C LEU A 95 -4.08 6.07 27.04
N SER A 96 -5.21 6.06 27.74
CA SER A 96 -5.39 5.25 28.96
C SER A 96 -5.52 3.76 28.66
N GLN A 97 -6.17 3.41 27.55
CA GLN A 97 -6.42 2.05 27.08
C GLN A 97 -5.39 1.56 26.05
N LYS A 98 -4.21 2.20 26.01
CA LYS A 98 -3.09 1.77 25.18
C LYS A 98 -2.76 0.30 25.42
N ILE A 99 -2.32 -0.37 24.36
CA ILE A 99 -2.06 -1.81 24.32
C ILE A 99 -0.55 -2.01 24.24
N GLU A 100 -0.03 -3.03 24.91
CA GLU A 100 1.37 -3.44 24.77
C GLU A 100 1.71 -3.72 23.30
N VAL A 101 2.88 -3.27 22.86
CA VAL A 101 3.33 -3.38 21.47
C VAL A 101 3.22 -4.80 20.91
N SER A 102 3.62 -5.81 21.70
CA SER A 102 3.56 -7.22 21.31
C SER A 102 2.13 -7.74 21.11
N LYS A 103 1.19 -7.26 21.93
CA LYS A 103 -0.23 -7.60 21.81
C LYS A 103 -0.87 -6.88 20.63
N PHE A 104 -0.41 -5.68 20.30
CA PHE A 104 -0.90 -4.95 19.14
C PHE A 104 -0.41 -5.61 17.84
N ALA A 105 0.89 -5.91 17.75
CA ALA A 105 1.47 -6.61 16.60
C ALA A 105 0.79 -7.96 16.32
N ALA A 106 0.45 -8.73 17.36
CA ALA A 106 -0.24 -10.02 17.21
C ALA A 106 -1.72 -9.91 16.74
N LYS A 107 -2.32 -8.71 16.81
CA LYS A 107 -3.70 -8.47 16.34
C LYS A 107 -3.75 -8.07 14.88
N LEU A 108 -2.68 -7.49 14.35
CA LEU A 108 -2.61 -7.11 12.95
C LEU A 108 -2.59 -8.39 12.10
N PRO A 109 -3.28 -8.40 10.95
CA PRO A 109 -3.09 -9.47 9.98
C PRO A 109 -1.59 -9.55 9.66
N ALA A 110 -1.07 -10.76 9.61
CA ALA A 110 0.31 -10.97 9.22
C ALA A 110 0.47 -10.45 7.79
N ASP A 111 1.30 -9.45 7.61
CA ASP A 111 1.80 -9.15 6.27
C ASP A 111 2.65 -10.34 5.84
N GLU A 112 2.43 -10.82 4.61
CA GLU A 112 3.44 -11.63 3.94
C GLU A 112 4.76 -10.86 4.00
N PRO A 113 5.89 -11.54 4.31
CA PRO A 113 7.12 -10.86 4.62
C PRO A 113 7.56 -10.02 3.42
N ALA A 114 7.43 -8.70 3.56
CA ALA A 114 8.16 -7.74 2.75
C ALA A 114 9.64 -8.03 2.99
N GLU A 115 10.26 -8.74 2.04
CA GLU A 115 11.69 -9.01 2.08
C GLU A 115 12.44 -7.69 2.20
N GLN A 116 13.21 -7.64 3.27
CA GLN A 116 14.15 -6.60 3.62
C GLN A 116 15.06 -6.30 2.43
N ASN A 117 14.96 -5.10 1.87
CA ASN A 117 16.09 -4.50 1.18
C ASN A 117 16.31 -3.09 1.72
N LYS A 118 16.99 -3.07 2.87
CA LYS A 118 17.34 -1.89 3.67
C LYS A 118 18.48 -1.06 3.06
N ASP A 119 18.93 -1.37 1.83
CA ASP A 119 20.15 -0.78 1.24
C ASP A 119 19.90 0.09 -0.01
N ALA A 120 18.66 0.34 -0.43
CA ALA A 120 18.38 1.19 -1.62
C ALA A 120 18.17 2.69 -1.31
N TRP A 121 18.38 3.13 -0.06
CA TRP A 121 18.00 4.48 0.41
C TRP A 121 19.12 5.54 0.33
N MET A 122 20.29 5.23 -0.21
CA MET A 122 21.33 6.25 -0.39
C MET A 122 21.98 6.13 -1.77
N GLU A 123 22.03 7.28 -2.44
CA GLU A 123 22.79 7.57 -3.65
C GLU A 123 22.15 7.21 -5.00
N GLY A 124 21.21 8.06 -5.41
CA GLY A 124 21.30 8.69 -6.72
C GLY A 124 20.16 8.41 -7.71
N MET A 125 19.72 9.50 -8.35
CA MET A 125 18.72 9.63 -9.44
C MET A 125 17.28 9.87 -8.94
N GLU A 126 16.88 11.14 -8.77
CA GLU A 126 16.24 11.98 -9.81
C GLU A 126 14.94 11.38 -10.34
N ASP A 127 13.83 11.93 -9.83
CA ASP A 127 12.49 12.04 -10.40
C ASP A 127 12.05 10.93 -11.37
N VAL A 128 11.48 9.86 -10.84
CA VAL A 128 10.47 9.07 -11.57
C VAL A 128 9.32 8.75 -10.61
N GLU A 129 8.20 9.43 -10.82
CA GLU A 129 6.91 9.12 -10.21
C GLU A 129 6.55 7.66 -10.52
N ILE A 130 6.58 6.79 -9.50
CA ILE A 130 5.92 5.50 -9.57
C ILE A 130 4.45 5.78 -9.24
N GLU A 131 3.65 6.08 -10.25
CA GLU A 131 2.20 6.02 -10.17
C GLU A 131 1.82 4.59 -9.73
N SER A 132 1.44 4.44 -8.46
CA SER A 132 0.75 3.24 -7.98
C SER A 132 -0.45 3.00 -8.87
N ALA A 133 -0.63 1.76 -9.35
CA ALA A 133 -1.77 1.39 -10.17
C ALA A 133 -3.08 1.88 -9.50
N PRO A 134 -3.98 2.55 -10.23
CA PRO A 134 -5.28 2.95 -9.74
C PRO A 134 -6.02 1.76 -9.12
N ALA A 135 -6.90 2.02 -8.15
CA ALA A 135 -7.65 1.00 -7.41
C ALA A 135 -8.39 0.00 -8.33
N GLU A 136 -8.72 0.41 -9.57
CA GLU A 136 -9.34 -0.47 -10.57
C GLU A 136 -8.45 -1.66 -10.99
N VAL A 137 -7.11 -1.53 -10.97
CA VAL A 137 -6.19 -2.60 -11.41
C VAL A 137 -6.06 -3.72 -10.37
N GLN A 138 -6.33 -3.43 -9.10
CA GLN A 138 -6.35 -4.47 -8.05
C GLN A 138 -7.55 -5.40 -8.22
N GLU A 139 -8.72 -4.88 -8.60
CA GLU A 139 -9.91 -5.69 -8.89
C GLU A 139 -9.69 -6.64 -10.09
N TYR A 140 -8.79 -6.29 -11.01
CA TYR A 140 -8.46 -7.13 -12.17
C TYR A 140 -7.69 -8.40 -11.79
N PHE A 141 -6.97 -8.40 -10.67
CA PHE A 141 -6.31 -9.59 -10.16
C PHE A 141 -7.31 -10.60 -9.58
N ASP A 142 -8.40 -10.13 -8.96
CA ASP A 142 -9.44 -11.01 -8.42
C ASP A 142 -10.15 -11.81 -9.53
N HIS A 143 -10.34 -11.19 -10.70
CA HIS A 143 -10.91 -11.87 -11.88
C HIS A 143 -9.96 -12.88 -12.54
N LEU A 144 -8.67 -12.83 -12.22
CA LEU A 144 -7.67 -13.75 -12.76
C LEU A 144 -7.84 -15.16 -12.19
N GLU A 145 -8.28 -15.27 -10.92
CA GLU A 145 -8.51 -16.55 -10.24
C GLU A 145 -9.75 -17.30 -10.78
N GLU A 146 -10.74 -16.58 -11.30
CA GLU A 146 -11.97 -17.17 -11.85
C GLU A 146 -11.83 -17.66 -13.30
N LEU A 147 -10.72 -17.31 -13.97
CA LEU A 147 -10.47 -17.66 -15.36
C LEU A 147 -9.83 -19.03 -15.53
N LYS A 148 -10.20 -19.74 -16.59
CA LYS A 148 -9.49 -20.97 -16.99
C LYS A 148 -8.09 -20.63 -17.51
N ALA A 149 -7.14 -21.55 -17.30
CA ALA A 149 -5.76 -21.38 -17.75
C ALA A 149 -5.67 -20.99 -19.24
N ASN A 150 -4.95 -19.90 -19.49
CA ASN A 150 -4.72 -19.23 -20.77
C ASN A 150 -5.94 -18.54 -21.40
N ASN A 151 -7.02 -18.33 -20.65
CA ASN A 151 -8.13 -17.50 -21.09
C ASN A 151 -7.93 -16.04 -20.69
N ALA A 152 -8.54 -15.15 -21.47
CA ALA A 152 -8.47 -13.71 -21.30
C ALA A 152 -9.87 -13.09 -21.17
N ILE A 153 -9.98 -11.99 -20.44
CA ILE A 153 -11.13 -11.09 -20.47
C ILE A 153 -10.64 -9.69 -20.84
N PHE A 154 -11.55 -8.92 -21.44
CA PHE A 154 -11.33 -7.51 -21.74
C PHE A 154 -12.24 -6.69 -20.84
N ILE A 155 -11.69 -5.60 -20.33
CA ILE A 155 -12.38 -4.68 -19.44
C ILE A 155 -12.47 -3.35 -20.18
N ASN A 156 -13.69 -2.89 -20.41
CA ASN A 156 -13.96 -1.63 -21.09
C ASN A 156 -13.91 -0.45 -20.12
N ALA A 157 -13.79 0.76 -20.67
CA ALA A 157 -13.79 2.00 -19.90
C ALA A 157 -15.08 2.25 -19.09
N ASP A 158 -16.18 1.53 -19.38
CA ASP A 158 -17.44 1.59 -18.65
C ASP A 158 -17.54 0.56 -17.50
N GLY A 159 -16.47 -0.20 -17.25
CA GLY A 159 -16.43 -1.26 -16.24
C GLY A 159 -17.11 -2.57 -16.67
N THR A 160 -17.56 -2.68 -17.92
CA THR A 160 -18.11 -3.94 -18.44
C THR A 160 -17.00 -4.91 -18.84
N MET A 161 -17.24 -6.19 -18.55
CA MET A 161 -16.32 -7.28 -18.86
C MET A 161 -16.87 -8.13 -19.99
N THR A 162 -16.01 -8.53 -20.92
CA THR A 162 -16.36 -9.49 -21.96
C THR A 162 -16.36 -10.92 -21.43
N ASP A 163 -17.06 -11.84 -22.12
CA ASP A 163 -16.94 -13.28 -21.85
C ASP A 163 -15.48 -13.76 -21.98
N ALA A 164 -15.13 -14.82 -21.24
CA ALA A 164 -13.79 -15.40 -21.27
C ALA A 164 -13.41 -15.91 -22.68
N VAL A 165 -12.38 -15.31 -23.25
CA VAL A 165 -11.86 -15.59 -24.58
C VAL A 165 -10.68 -16.55 -24.51
N GLY A 166 -10.72 -17.62 -25.30
CA GLY A 166 -9.60 -18.57 -25.38
C GLY A 166 -8.40 -18.01 -26.16
N PRO A 167 -7.19 -18.60 -26.01
CA PRO A 167 -5.92 -18.07 -26.52
C PRO A 167 -5.93 -17.75 -28.02
N SER A 168 -6.59 -18.59 -28.82
CA SER A 168 -6.67 -18.44 -30.28
C SER A 168 -7.58 -17.30 -30.73
N LYS A 169 -8.46 -16.80 -29.85
CA LYS A 169 -9.46 -15.77 -30.14
C LYS A 169 -9.16 -14.41 -29.51
N ILE A 170 -8.07 -14.30 -28.73
CA ILE A 170 -7.68 -13.05 -28.06
C ILE A 170 -7.47 -11.92 -29.08
N ALA A 171 -6.78 -12.21 -30.18
CA ALA A 171 -6.51 -11.21 -31.22
C ALA A 171 -7.77 -10.72 -31.95
N SER A 172 -8.77 -11.60 -32.15
CA SER A 172 -10.04 -11.18 -32.75
C SER A 172 -10.90 -10.42 -31.75
N ALA A 173 -10.96 -10.88 -30.49
CA ALA A 173 -11.73 -10.22 -29.44
C ALA A 173 -11.19 -8.82 -29.10
N ALA A 174 -9.88 -8.62 -29.12
CA ALA A 174 -9.26 -7.31 -28.94
C ALA A 174 -9.62 -6.33 -30.07
N LYS A 175 -9.83 -6.83 -31.29
CA LYS A 175 -10.25 -6.01 -32.46
C LYS A 175 -11.75 -5.77 -32.49
N ASP A 176 -12.54 -6.73 -32.01
CA ASP A 176 -13.99 -6.63 -31.92
C ASP A 176 -14.43 -5.75 -30.73
N THR A 177 -13.56 -5.56 -29.73
CA THR A 177 -13.80 -4.75 -28.54
C THR A 177 -13.09 -3.40 -28.68
N GLU A 178 -13.69 -2.47 -29.43
CA GLU A 178 -13.22 -1.09 -29.53
C GLU A 178 -13.41 -0.37 -28.18
N GLY A 179 -12.32 0.08 -27.55
CA GLY A 179 -12.36 0.84 -26.29
C GLY A 179 -12.12 0.03 -25.01
N ALA A 180 -11.51 -1.15 -25.12
CA ALA A 180 -11.01 -1.88 -23.96
C ALA A 180 -9.87 -1.10 -23.27
N LEU A 181 -9.95 -0.96 -21.95
CA LEU A 181 -8.97 -0.29 -21.10
C LEU A 181 -7.92 -1.28 -20.58
N ALA A 182 -8.32 -2.53 -20.30
CA ALA A 182 -7.42 -3.57 -19.83
C ALA A 182 -7.68 -4.95 -20.46
N ILE A 183 -6.61 -5.73 -20.63
CA ILE A 183 -6.68 -7.18 -20.90
C ILE A 183 -6.24 -7.92 -19.65
N VAL A 184 -7.03 -8.86 -19.15
CA VAL A 184 -6.64 -9.74 -18.04
C VAL A 184 -6.52 -11.17 -18.56
N ILE A 185 -5.37 -11.79 -18.41
CA ILE A 185 -5.08 -13.14 -18.93
C ILE A 185 -4.62 -14.05 -17.80
N ASN A 186 -5.29 -15.18 -17.59
CA ASN A 186 -4.79 -16.21 -16.68
C ASN A 186 -3.66 -17.04 -17.36
N GLY A 187 -2.54 -16.40 -17.66
CA GLY A 187 -1.44 -17.00 -18.42
C GLY A 187 -0.24 -16.05 -18.59
N ALA A 188 0.83 -16.58 -19.18
CA ALA A 188 2.06 -15.81 -19.36
C ALA A 188 1.90 -14.72 -20.43
N VAL A 189 2.32 -13.49 -20.12
CA VAL A 189 2.33 -12.35 -21.04
C VAL A 189 3.54 -12.47 -21.96
N ASN A 190 3.30 -12.80 -23.22
CA ASN A 190 4.34 -12.90 -24.25
C ASN A 190 4.29 -11.68 -25.20
N ASP A 191 5.31 -11.55 -26.05
CA ASP A 191 5.43 -10.45 -27.03
C ASP A 191 4.15 -10.25 -27.87
N ARG A 192 3.52 -11.37 -28.26
CA ARG A 192 2.27 -11.36 -29.03
C ARG A 192 1.09 -10.75 -28.28
N ILE A 193 1.01 -10.89 -26.95
CA ILE A 193 -0.06 -10.27 -26.14
C ILE A 193 0.16 -8.77 -26.07
N LEU A 194 1.42 -8.33 -25.92
CA LEU A 194 1.79 -6.91 -25.91
C LEU A 194 1.53 -6.27 -27.28
N ASP A 195 1.81 -6.98 -28.39
CA ASP A 195 1.45 -6.53 -29.74
C ASP A 195 -0.06 -6.37 -29.91
N ILE A 196 -0.85 -7.34 -29.43
CA ILE A 196 -2.31 -7.28 -29.52
C ILE A 196 -2.86 -6.09 -28.72
N ALA A 197 -2.32 -5.84 -27.52
CA ALA A 197 -2.70 -4.69 -26.70
C ALA A 197 -2.35 -3.36 -27.39
N SER A 198 -1.13 -3.25 -27.93
CA SER A 198 -0.66 -2.08 -28.68
C SER A 198 -1.51 -1.83 -29.94
N GLU A 199 -1.78 -2.85 -30.75
CA GLU A 199 -2.64 -2.76 -31.95
C GLU A 199 -4.07 -2.33 -31.62
N ALA A 200 -4.58 -2.73 -30.45
CA ALA A 200 -5.92 -2.42 -29.99
C ALA A 200 -6.00 -1.13 -29.15
N ALA A 201 -4.87 -0.41 -28.99
CA ALA A 201 -4.74 0.78 -28.14
C ALA A 201 -5.17 0.54 -26.68
N ILE A 202 -4.85 -0.64 -26.15
CA ILE A 202 -5.16 -1.04 -24.77
C ILE A 202 -3.93 -0.76 -23.90
N GLU A 203 -4.11 0.12 -22.93
CA GLU A 203 -3.01 0.65 -22.11
C GLU A 203 -2.56 -0.34 -21.02
N ILE A 204 -3.42 -1.26 -20.57
CA ILE A 204 -3.17 -2.13 -19.41
C ILE A 204 -3.26 -3.61 -19.80
N VAL A 205 -2.25 -4.39 -19.44
CA VAL A 205 -2.26 -5.85 -19.58
C VAL A 205 -1.95 -6.48 -18.24
N VAL A 206 -2.85 -7.31 -17.71
CA VAL A 206 -2.66 -8.09 -16.51
C VAL A 206 -2.45 -9.55 -16.90
N GLY A 207 -1.42 -10.20 -16.38
CA GLY A 207 -1.20 -11.63 -16.57
C GLY A 207 -0.54 -12.30 -15.40
N THR A 208 -0.21 -13.59 -15.51
CA THR A 208 0.41 -14.32 -14.37
C THR A 208 1.90 -14.09 -14.29
N LYS A 209 2.60 -14.13 -15.43
CA LYS A 209 4.06 -14.08 -15.47
C LYS A 209 4.62 -13.66 -16.81
N GLU A 210 5.92 -13.40 -16.86
CA GLU A 210 6.63 -13.08 -18.10
C GLU A 210 6.72 -14.32 -19.00
N GLY A 211 6.23 -14.16 -20.22
CA GLY A 211 6.32 -15.14 -21.29
C GLY A 211 7.54 -14.91 -22.18
N LYS A 212 7.68 -15.79 -23.18
CA LYS A 212 8.77 -15.70 -24.15
C LYS A 212 8.69 -14.37 -24.92
N GLY A 213 9.79 -13.60 -24.91
CA GLY A 213 9.89 -12.33 -25.63
C GLY A 213 9.23 -11.15 -24.93
N PHE A 214 8.84 -11.28 -23.66
CA PHE A 214 8.34 -10.17 -22.87
C PHE A 214 9.35 -9.01 -22.85
N SER A 215 8.86 -7.82 -23.15
CA SER A 215 9.63 -6.57 -23.09
C SER A 215 8.70 -5.45 -22.62
N THR A 216 9.23 -4.52 -21.84
CA THR A 216 8.49 -3.34 -21.41
C THR A 216 8.30 -2.41 -22.62
N ARG A 217 7.08 -1.93 -22.83
CA ARG A 217 6.77 -0.97 -23.89
C ARG A 217 6.19 0.31 -23.30
N ASP A 218 6.43 1.45 -23.94
CA ASP A 218 5.99 2.75 -23.45
C ASP A 218 4.47 2.96 -23.63
N ASP A 219 3.85 2.20 -24.53
CA ASP A 219 2.43 2.27 -24.90
C ASP A 219 1.55 1.26 -24.16
N VAL A 220 2.13 0.26 -23.50
CA VAL A 220 1.39 -0.81 -22.79
C VAL A 220 2.03 -1.09 -21.43
N LYS A 221 1.31 -0.81 -20.35
CA LYS A 221 1.69 -1.15 -18.97
C LYS A 221 1.27 -2.59 -18.64
N ALA A 222 2.26 -3.47 -18.50
CA ALA A 222 2.04 -4.86 -18.12
C ALA A 222 2.19 -5.08 -16.60
N TRP A 223 1.16 -5.67 -15.99
CA TRP A 223 1.09 -6.07 -14.60
C TRP A 223 1.05 -7.61 -14.52
N LEU A 224 1.81 -8.19 -13.61
CA LEU A 224 2.02 -9.64 -13.56
C LEU A 224 1.83 -10.15 -12.16
N THR A 225 1.03 -11.18 -11.96
CA THR A 225 0.75 -11.77 -10.64
C THR A 225 2.04 -12.19 -9.94
N GLU A 226 3.00 -12.82 -10.63
CA GLU A 226 4.30 -13.22 -10.05
C GLU A 226 5.20 -12.04 -9.62
N LYS A 227 4.91 -10.81 -10.05
CA LYS A 227 5.71 -9.62 -9.73
C LYS A 227 4.92 -8.53 -9.00
N HIS A 228 3.60 -8.56 -9.06
CA HIS A 228 2.71 -7.43 -8.75
C HIS A 228 1.38 -7.84 -8.10
N ALA A 229 1.10 -9.14 -7.91
CA ALA A 229 -0.01 -9.57 -7.04
C ALA A 229 0.45 -9.78 -5.61
#